data_AF-A0A269PQ85-F1
#
_entry.id   AF-A0A269PQ85-F1
#
_cell.length_a   1.000
_cell.length_b   1.000
_cell.length_c   1.000
_cell.angle_alpha   90.00
_cell.angle_beta   90.00
_cell.angle_gamma   90.00
#
_symmetry.space_group_name_H-M   'P 1'
#
loop_
_entity.id
_entity.type
_entity.pdbx_description
1 polymer ?
#
loop_
_entity_poly.entity_id
_entity_poly.type
_entity_poly.pdbx_seq_one_letter_code
_entity_poly.pdbx_strand_id
1 'polypeptide(L)'
;MSNIIKHTYLGQLLSVPFTNKPSAALARCMPLSNENDFTVFANLPCSNAPILINFIEHYHILNALVLLANELWQQELTILIRISMPGGMRLPASLLAHNVLLMQDIKPEVEKLSGTVTHLLTIDDHFIRYQLEQGHNEISINLHSLDKNQQVNFSKFIAKLEHFNIGAK
;
A
#
# COMPACT_ATOMS: atom_id res chain seq x y z
N MET A 1 21.98 20.81 7.23
CA MET A 1 21.15 20.22 6.16
C MET A 1 21.60 18.78 5.99
N SER A 2 20.78 17.82 6.41
CA SER A 2 21.06 16.39 6.23
C SER A 2 21.05 16.07 4.73
N ASN A 3 22.09 15.39 4.22
CA ASN A 3 22.11 14.94 2.84
C ASN A 3 21.17 13.72 2.70
N ILE A 4 19.89 13.99 2.44
CA ILE A 4 18.88 12.96 2.23
C ILE A 4 19.02 12.42 0.81
N ILE A 5 19.09 11.10 0.70
CA ILE A 5 19.15 10.38 -0.57
C ILE A 5 17.81 9.73 -0.78
N LYS A 6 17.24 9.99 -1.97
CA LYS A 6 15.90 9.52 -2.32
C LYS A 6 15.98 8.47 -3.41
N HIS A 7 15.37 7.32 -3.15
CA HIS A 7 15.06 6.32 -4.18
C HIS A 7 13.54 6.28 -4.37
N THR A 8 13.09 6.22 -5.62
CA THR A 8 11.67 6.27 -5.98
C THR A 8 11.35 5.17 -6.97
N TYR A 9 10.19 4.54 -6.80
CA TYR A 9 9.61 3.61 -7.75
C TYR A 9 8.12 3.90 -7.88
N LEU A 10 7.64 3.94 -9.12
CA LEU A 10 6.23 4.05 -9.47
C LEU A 10 5.84 2.78 -10.22
N GLY A 11 4.79 2.12 -9.75
CA GLY A 11 4.28 0.91 -10.36
C GLY A 11 2.76 0.86 -10.42
N GLN A 12 2.29 -0.18 -11.07
CA GLN A 12 0.87 -0.47 -11.26
C GLN A 12 0.64 -1.96 -11.11
N LEU A 13 -0.41 -2.34 -10.37
CA LEU A 13 -0.89 -3.71 -10.31
C LEU A 13 -1.62 -4.03 -11.62
N LEU A 14 -1.03 -4.92 -12.42
CA LEU A 14 -1.45 -5.17 -13.81
C LEU A 14 -2.50 -6.26 -13.94
N SER A 15 -2.51 -7.22 -13.02
CA SER A 15 -3.43 -8.36 -13.04
C SER A 15 -3.55 -8.99 -11.65
N VAL A 16 -4.48 -9.93 -11.49
CA VAL A 16 -4.70 -10.65 -10.22
C VAL A 16 -3.43 -11.43 -9.83
N PRO A 17 -2.81 -11.16 -8.66
CA PRO A 17 -1.55 -11.80 -8.26
C PRO A 17 -1.71 -13.21 -7.70
N PHE A 18 -2.91 -13.59 -7.27
CA PHE A 18 -3.18 -14.86 -6.58
C PHE A 18 -3.89 -15.87 -7.48
N THR A 19 -3.29 -16.16 -8.65
CA THR A 19 -3.79 -17.17 -9.57
C THR A 19 -3.86 -18.53 -8.85
N ASN A 20 -5.02 -19.18 -8.87
CA ASN A 20 -5.32 -20.48 -8.24
C ASN A 20 -5.75 -20.48 -6.76
N LYS A 21 -6.09 -19.34 -6.17
CA LYS A 21 -6.81 -19.32 -4.88
C LYS A 21 -8.24 -18.83 -5.07
N PRO A 22 -9.27 -19.58 -4.62
CA PRO A 22 -10.61 -19.02 -4.54
C PRO A 22 -10.56 -17.80 -3.62
N SER A 23 -10.84 -16.64 -4.20
CA SER A 23 -10.87 -15.37 -3.48
C SER A 23 -12.26 -15.19 -2.89
N ALA A 24 -12.36 -14.96 -1.57
CA ALA A 24 -13.64 -14.71 -0.93
C ALA A 24 -14.17 -13.35 -1.40
N ALA A 25 -15.28 -13.35 -2.13
CA ALA A 25 -16.04 -12.13 -2.41
C ALA A 25 -16.71 -11.67 -1.11
N LEU A 26 -15.99 -10.92 -0.28
CA LEU A 26 -16.50 -10.30 0.94
C LEU A 26 -17.34 -9.05 0.59
N ALA A 27 -18.41 -9.26 -0.17
CA ALA A 27 -19.39 -8.22 -0.43
C ALA A 27 -20.15 -7.96 0.88
N ARG A 28 -19.79 -6.88 1.59
CA ARG A 28 -20.65 -6.36 2.66
C ARG A 28 -21.86 -5.74 1.97
N CYS A 29 -23.06 -6.19 2.32
CA CYS A 29 -24.28 -5.50 1.91
C CYS A 29 -24.19 -4.06 2.41
N MET A 30 -24.28 -3.11 1.48
CA MET A 30 -24.37 -1.71 1.84
C MET A 30 -25.69 -1.50 2.59
N PRO A 31 -25.73 -0.65 3.63
CA PRO A 31 -26.92 -0.41 4.44
C PRO A 31 -27.93 0.49 3.70
N LEU A 32 -28.23 0.17 2.44
CA LEU A 32 -29.23 0.85 1.62
C LEU A 32 -30.60 0.31 2.02
N SER A 33 -31.49 1.19 2.47
CA SER A 33 -32.77 0.81 3.09
C SER A 33 -33.99 1.35 2.35
N ASN A 34 -33.83 2.42 1.56
CA ASN A 34 -34.94 3.07 0.84
C ASN A 34 -34.51 3.51 -0.58
N GLU A 35 -35.50 3.86 -1.43
CA GLU A 35 -35.26 4.28 -2.83
C GLU A 35 -34.34 5.49 -2.97
N ASN A 36 -34.38 6.42 -2.01
CA ASN A 36 -33.49 7.58 -2.00
C ASN A 36 -32.02 7.15 -1.80
N ASP A 37 -31.76 6.17 -0.93
CA ASP A 37 -30.42 5.61 -0.74
C ASP A 37 -29.87 5.02 -2.05
N PHE A 38 -30.69 4.25 -2.78
CA PHE A 38 -30.30 3.70 -4.09
C PHE A 38 -30.09 4.78 -5.16
N THR A 39 -30.93 5.82 -5.17
CA THR A 39 -30.82 6.94 -6.12
C THR A 39 -29.53 7.72 -5.89
N VAL A 40 -29.21 8.03 -4.64
CA VAL A 40 -27.95 8.69 -4.28
C VAL A 40 -26.76 7.78 -4.62
N PHE A 41 -26.87 6.49 -4.31
CA PHE A 41 -25.83 5.51 -4.59
C PHE A 41 -25.50 5.40 -6.09
N ALA A 42 -26.51 5.39 -6.95
CA ALA A 42 -26.35 5.34 -8.40
C ALA A 42 -25.60 6.56 -8.98
N ASN A 43 -25.61 7.69 -8.27
CA ASN A 43 -24.89 8.90 -8.65
C ASN A 43 -23.45 8.94 -8.11
N LEU A 44 -23.04 7.98 -7.28
CA LEU A 44 -21.67 7.94 -6.80
C LEU A 44 -20.71 7.58 -7.94
N PRO A 45 -19.54 8.25 -8.01
CA PRO A 45 -18.55 7.92 -9.03
C PRO A 45 -18.09 6.48 -8.84
N CYS A 46 -18.25 5.68 -9.89
CA CYS A 46 -17.67 4.34 -9.96
C CYS A 46 -16.33 4.42 -10.68
N SER A 47 -15.34 3.67 -10.20
CA SER A 47 -14.07 3.59 -10.91
C SER A 47 -14.20 2.74 -12.18
N ASN A 48 -13.54 3.19 -13.25
CA ASN A 48 -13.41 2.42 -14.49
C ASN A 48 -12.24 1.42 -14.44
N ALA A 49 -11.39 1.51 -13.42
CA ALA A 49 -10.27 0.60 -13.26
C ALA A 49 -10.73 -0.74 -12.65
N PRO A 50 -10.13 -1.87 -13.07
CA PRO A 50 -10.56 -3.19 -12.63
C PRO A 50 -10.27 -3.41 -11.15
N ILE A 51 -11.14 -4.16 -10.47
CA ILE A 51 -10.87 -4.67 -9.12
C ILE A 51 -10.01 -5.92 -9.27
N LEU A 52 -8.73 -5.83 -8.86
CA LEU A 52 -7.74 -6.91 -9.07
C LEU A 52 -7.42 -7.69 -7.78
N ILE A 53 -7.71 -7.11 -6.62
CA ILE A 53 -7.48 -7.71 -5.32
C ILE A 53 -8.60 -7.35 -4.34
N ASN A 54 -8.82 -8.18 -3.33
CA ASN A 54 -9.66 -7.85 -2.18
C ASN A 54 -8.83 -7.32 -1.00
N PHE A 55 -9.48 -6.98 0.12
CA PHE A 55 -8.80 -6.50 1.34
C PHE A 55 -7.80 -7.49 1.95
N ILE A 56 -8.12 -8.79 1.95
CA ILE A 56 -7.24 -9.85 2.49
C ILE A 56 -5.96 -9.93 1.64
N GLU A 57 -6.13 -9.97 0.33
CA GLU A 57 -5.05 -10.04 -0.65
C GLU A 57 -4.16 -8.79 -0.58
N HIS A 58 -4.75 -7.60 -0.43
CA HIS A 58 -4.02 -6.36 -0.17
C HIS A 58 -3.13 -6.47 1.08
N TYR A 59 -3.67 -7.00 2.18
CA TYR A 59 -2.89 -7.20 3.41
C TYR A 59 -1.82 -8.27 3.28
N HIS A 60 -2.03 -9.29 2.45
CA HIS A 60 -0.99 -10.25 2.14
C HIS A 60 0.19 -9.60 1.42
N ILE A 61 -0.07 -8.71 0.46
CA ILE A 61 0.97 -7.94 -0.23
C ILE A 61 1.71 -7.05 0.77
N LEU A 62 0.99 -6.23 1.54
CA LEU A 62 1.61 -5.32 2.52
C LEU A 62 2.43 -6.08 3.58
N ASN A 63 1.91 -7.19 4.11
CA ASN A 63 2.64 -8.03 5.06
C ASN A 63 3.96 -8.55 4.48
N ALA A 64 3.94 -9.05 3.23
CA ALA A 64 5.14 -9.54 2.58
C ALA A 64 6.17 -8.42 2.34
N LEU A 65 5.71 -7.22 1.98
CA LEU A 65 6.57 -6.05 1.80
C LEU A 65 7.19 -5.62 3.13
N VAL A 66 6.41 -5.52 4.20
CA VAL A 66 6.94 -5.13 5.53
C VAL A 66 7.95 -6.13 6.06
N LEU A 67 7.69 -7.43 5.91
CA LEU A 67 8.66 -8.47 6.31
C LEU A 67 9.97 -8.31 5.54
N LEU A 68 9.91 -8.19 4.21
CA LEU A 68 11.10 -8.01 3.39
C LEU A 68 11.85 -6.70 3.72
N ALA A 69 11.12 -5.61 3.96
CA ALA A 69 11.73 -4.34 4.34
C ALA A 69 12.55 -4.48 5.64
N ASN A 70 11.98 -5.11 6.66
CA ASN A 70 12.69 -5.34 7.93
C ASN A 70 13.87 -6.32 7.77
N GLU A 71 13.81 -7.27 6.82
CA GLU A 71 14.95 -8.13 6.50
C GLU A 71 16.10 -7.37 5.83
N LEU A 72 15.77 -6.43 4.93
CA LEU A 72 16.76 -5.63 4.18
C LEU A 72 17.36 -4.49 5.01
N TRP A 73 16.58 -3.90 5.93
CA TRP A 73 16.98 -2.80 6.80
C TRP A 73 16.73 -3.18 8.27
N GLN A 74 17.57 -4.08 8.79
CA GLN A 74 17.39 -4.72 10.11
C GLN A 74 17.43 -3.74 11.30
N GLN A 75 17.93 -2.52 11.12
CA GLN A 75 18.02 -1.49 12.14
C GLN A 75 17.63 -0.13 11.56
N GLU A 76 16.98 0.71 12.36
CA GLU A 76 16.68 2.12 12.05
C GLU A 76 15.78 2.38 10.82
N LEU A 77 14.95 1.40 10.45
CA LEU A 77 13.90 1.55 9.46
C LEU A 77 12.60 2.00 10.10
N THR A 78 12.04 3.10 9.61
CA THR A 78 10.65 3.50 9.81
C THR A 78 9.86 3.30 8.52
N ILE A 79 8.68 2.68 8.60
CA ILE A 79 7.81 2.40 7.45
C ILE A 79 6.52 3.20 7.60
N LEU A 80 6.20 4.04 6.61
CA LEU A 80 4.90 4.69 6.46
C LEU A 80 4.08 3.94 5.43
N ILE A 81 2.88 3.52 5.78
CA ILE A 81 1.96 2.83 4.86
C ILE A 81 0.67 3.63 4.78
N ARG A 82 0.29 4.02 3.56
CA ARG A 82 -1.04 4.53 3.32
C ARG A 82 -2.04 3.38 3.43
N ILE A 83 -3.04 3.54 4.28
CA ILE A 83 -4.13 2.58 4.42
C ILE A 83 -5.44 3.29 4.70
N SER A 84 -6.47 2.93 3.95
CA SER A 84 -7.86 3.30 4.27
C SER A 84 -8.47 2.15 5.06
N MET A 85 -8.88 2.43 6.30
CA MET A 85 -9.41 1.44 7.25
C MET A 85 -10.52 0.56 6.64
N PRO A 86 -10.39 -0.78 6.62
CA PRO A 86 -11.55 -1.66 6.58
C PRO A 86 -11.97 -1.91 8.03
N GLY A 87 -13.03 -1.23 8.47
CA GLY A 87 -13.56 -1.32 9.84
C GLY A 87 -14.10 -2.71 10.21
N GLY A 88 -13.25 -3.72 10.27
CA GLY A 88 -13.59 -5.06 10.77
C GLY A 88 -12.70 -6.21 10.32
N MET A 89 -11.58 -5.96 9.61
CA MET A 89 -10.60 -7.01 9.30
C MET A 89 -9.43 -6.97 10.27
N ARG A 90 -8.91 -8.14 10.67
CA ARG A 90 -7.69 -8.21 11.48
C ARG A 90 -6.47 -7.90 10.60
N LEU A 91 -5.63 -6.99 11.06
CA LEU A 91 -4.35 -6.67 10.42
C LEU A 91 -3.30 -7.75 10.74
N PRO A 92 -2.44 -8.14 9.77
CA PRO A 92 -1.24 -8.92 10.04
C PRO A 92 -0.36 -8.25 11.12
N ALA A 93 0.25 -9.06 12.00
CA ALA A 93 1.07 -8.57 13.11
C ALA A 93 2.27 -7.72 12.66
N SER A 94 2.81 -7.99 11.48
CA SER A 94 3.88 -7.20 10.86
C SER A 94 3.48 -5.74 10.63
N LEU A 95 2.23 -5.48 10.26
CA LEU A 95 1.69 -4.12 10.07
C LEU A 95 1.47 -3.38 11.39
N LEU A 96 1.54 -4.09 12.52
CA LEU A 96 1.42 -3.55 13.87
C LEU A 96 2.78 -3.48 14.58
N ALA A 97 3.88 -3.69 13.86
CA ALA A 97 5.22 -3.55 14.40
C ALA A 97 5.49 -2.10 14.82
N HIS A 98 6.33 -1.91 15.83
CA HIS A 98 6.62 -0.60 16.44
C HIS A 98 7.21 0.43 15.47
N ASN A 99 7.79 -0.01 14.36
CA ASN A 99 8.39 0.83 13.34
C ASN A 99 7.48 1.06 12.11
N VAL A 100 6.24 0.56 12.15
CA VAL A 100 5.25 0.74 11.08
C VAL A 100 4.20 1.74 11.53
N LEU A 101 4.01 2.79 10.74
CA LEU A 101 2.96 3.79 10.94
C LEU A 101 1.94 3.69 9.82
N LEU A 102 0.70 3.44 10.21
CA LEU A 102 -0.45 3.26 9.32
C LEU A 102 -1.25 4.56 9.26
N MET A 103 -1.38 5.16 8.09
CA MET A 103 -1.97 6.50 7.95
C MET A 103 -2.90 6.61 6.75
N GLN A 104 -3.91 7.48 6.84
CA GLN A 104 -4.79 7.75 5.71
C GLN A 104 -4.12 8.68 4.67
N ASP A 105 -3.36 9.65 5.15
CA ASP A 105 -2.49 10.52 4.37
C ASP A 105 -1.09 10.45 4.98
N ILE A 106 -0.10 10.06 4.18
CA ILE A 106 1.29 9.92 4.62
C ILE A 106 2.10 11.20 4.43
N LYS A 107 1.63 12.15 3.61
CA LYS A 107 2.44 13.30 3.18
C LYS A 107 2.96 14.15 4.34
N PRO A 108 2.13 14.54 5.33
CA PRO A 108 2.62 15.36 6.44
C PRO A 108 3.70 14.65 7.25
N GLU A 109 3.63 13.32 7.35
CA GLU A 109 4.59 12.51 8.10
C GLU A 109 5.86 12.23 7.32
N VAL A 110 5.79 12.13 5.98
CA VAL A 110 6.99 12.14 5.14
C VAL A 110 7.77 13.43 5.36
N GLU A 111 7.11 14.59 5.37
CA GLU A 111 7.76 15.88 5.57
C GLU A 111 8.42 16.00 6.95
N LYS A 112 7.77 15.50 8.00
CA LYS A 112 8.30 15.53 9.38
C LYS A 112 9.47 14.56 9.60
N LEU A 113 9.39 13.37 9.02
CA LEU A 113 10.33 12.27 9.32
C LEU A 113 11.51 12.20 8.34
N SER A 114 11.34 12.69 7.12
CA SER A 114 12.40 12.69 6.11
C SER A 114 13.61 13.51 6.59
N GLY A 115 14.73 12.82 6.81
CA GLY A 115 15.97 13.43 7.33
C GLY A 115 16.06 13.51 8.85
N THR A 116 15.02 13.06 9.57
CA THR A 116 14.99 12.91 11.03
C THR A 116 15.30 11.47 11.45
N VAL A 117 14.90 10.50 10.63
CA VAL A 117 15.21 9.07 10.83
C VAL A 117 16.23 8.58 9.79
N THR A 118 16.96 7.50 10.10
CA THR A 118 18.02 6.96 9.21
C THR A 118 17.46 6.44 7.90
N HIS A 119 16.40 5.63 7.95
CA HIS A 119 15.69 5.12 6.79
C HIS A 119 14.18 5.32 6.97
N LEU A 120 13.57 6.01 6.01
CA LEU A 120 12.13 6.17 5.92
C LEU A 120 11.65 5.54 4.61
N LEU A 121 10.96 4.40 4.71
CA LEU A 121 10.30 3.73 3.59
C LEU A 121 8.83 4.14 3.56
N THR A 122 8.35 4.56 2.41
CA THR A 122 6.93 4.86 2.19
C THR A 122 6.33 3.85 1.21
N ILE A 123 5.17 3.33 1.55
CA ILE A 123 4.34 2.46 0.72
C ILE A 123 3.00 3.18 0.53
N ASP A 124 2.83 3.81 -0.63
CA ASP A 124 1.63 4.58 -0.97
C ASP A 124 0.91 3.90 -2.12
N ASP A 125 0.00 2.98 -1.81
CA ASP A 125 -0.80 2.27 -2.81
C ASP A 125 -2.21 2.84 -2.92
N HIS A 126 -2.73 2.84 -4.14
CA HIS A 126 -4.08 3.20 -4.55
C HIS A 126 -4.75 2.00 -5.24
N PHE A 127 -4.61 0.82 -4.65
CA PHE A 127 -5.27 -0.39 -5.15
C PHE A 127 -6.77 -0.32 -4.93
N ILE A 128 -7.51 -0.78 -5.94
CA ILE A 128 -8.97 -0.82 -5.94
C ILE A 128 -9.42 -2.17 -5.44
N ARG A 129 -10.20 -2.13 -4.36
CA ARG A 129 -10.71 -3.30 -3.63
C ARG A 129 -12.22 -3.43 -3.72
N TYR A 130 -12.91 -2.34 -4.07
CA TYR A 130 -14.35 -2.32 -4.34
C TYR A 130 -14.74 -1.17 -5.28
N GLN A 131 -15.94 -1.23 -5.85
CA GLN A 131 -16.39 -0.43 -7.00
C GLN A 131 -16.33 1.11 -6.82
N LEU A 132 -16.47 1.61 -5.59
CA LEU A 132 -16.52 3.04 -5.31
C LEU A 132 -15.15 3.65 -5.03
N GLU A 133 -14.10 2.83 -4.86
CA GLU A 133 -12.75 3.37 -4.67
C GLU A 133 -12.25 3.99 -5.97
N GLN A 134 -11.76 5.22 -5.87
CA GLN A 134 -11.15 5.93 -6.99
C GLN A 134 -9.66 5.63 -7.07
N GLY A 135 -9.15 5.43 -8.28
CA GLY A 135 -7.73 5.16 -8.50
C GLY A 135 -7.48 4.40 -9.80
N HIS A 136 -6.24 3.99 -10.00
CA HIS A 136 -5.79 3.24 -11.19
C HIS A 136 -4.92 2.04 -10.83
N ASN A 137 -5.09 1.47 -9.62
CA ASN A 137 -4.27 0.37 -9.11
C ASN A 137 -2.77 0.69 -9.06
N GLU A 138 -2.42 1.92 -8.66
CA GLU A 138 -1.05 2.42 -8.65
C GLU A 138 -0.40 2.24 -7.29
N ILE A 139 0.94 2.20 -7.27
CA ILE A 139 1.73 2.19 -6.04
C ILE A 139 2.98 3.04 -6.21
N SER A 140 3.28 3.85 -5.20
CA SER A 140 4.51 4.62 -5.08
C SER A 140 5.32 4.10 -3.89
N ILE A 141 6.56 3.69 -4.16
CA ILE A 141 7.52 3.29 -3.13
C ILE A 141 8.63 4.32 -3.10
N ASN A 142 8.88 4.92 -1.94
CA ASN A 142 9.98 5.85 -1.76
C ASN A 142 10.83 5.45 -0.56
N LEU A 143 12.14 5.52 -0.73
CA LEU A 143 13.09 5.42 0.39
C LEU A 143 13.80 6.76 0.52
N HIS A 144 13.66 7.38 1.69
CA HIS A 144 14.47 8.53 2.11
C HIS A 144 15.50 8.02 3.10
N SER A 145 16.78 8.16 2.78
CA SER A 145 17.86 7.67 3.63
C SER A 145 18.94 8.70 3.88
N LEU A 146 19.51 8.66 5.08
CA LEU A 146 20.74 9.37 5.42
C LEU A 146 22.02 8.60 5.00
N ASP A 147 21.88 7.33 4.60
CA ASP A 147 22.96 6.49 4.10
C ASP A 147 22.96 6.43 2.56
N LYS A 148 24.17 6.43 1.99
CA LYS A 148 24.45 6.41 0.55
C LYS A 148 24.28 5.06 -0.11
N ASN A 149 24.45 3.96 0.63
CA ASN A 149 24.59 2.63 0.04
C ASN A 149 23.29 1.82 0.01
N GLN A 150 22.17 2.45 -0.34
CA GLN A 150 20.85 1.84 -0.26
C GLN A 150 20.25 1.38 -1.59
N GLN A 151 20.91 1.68 -2.72
CA GLN A 151 20.42 1.30 -4.05
C GLN A 151 20.21 -0.21 -4.22
N VAL A 152 21.13 -1.03 -3.69
CA VAL A 152 21.05 -2.50 -3.81
C VAL A 152 19.85 -3.05 -3.05
N ASN A 153 19.65 -2.60 -1.80
CA ASN A 153 18.51 -3.01 -0.99
C ASN A 153 17.19 -2.51 -1.58
N PHE A 154 17.15 -1.26 -2.04
CA PHE A 154 15.97 -0.72 -2.70
C PHE A 154 15.62 -1.51 -3.97
N SER A 155 16.61 -1.87 -4.79
CA SER A 155 16.40 -2.68 -6.00
C SER A 155 15.86 -4.07 -5.68
N LYS A 156 16.38 -4.72 -4.63
CA LYS A 156 15.85 -6.01 -4.13
C LYS A 156 14.42 -5.88 -3.63
N PHE A 157 14.10 -4.79 -2.93
CA PHE A 157 12.77 -4.52 -2.43
C PHE A 157 11.76 -4.37 -3.56
N ILE A 158 12.03 -3.53 -4.56
CA ILE A 158 11.10 -3.30 -5.68
C ILE A 158 10.97 -4.54 -6.57
N ALA A 159 11.99 -5.38 -6.71
CA ALA A 159 11.90 -6.66 -7.44
C ALA A 159 10.86 -7.62 -6.82
N LYS A 160 10.54 -7.46 -5.52
CA LYS A 160 9.47 -8.23 -4.88
C LYS A 160 8.08 -7.91 -5.46
N LEU A 161 7.88 -6.70 -5.97
CA LEU A 161 6.60 -6.24 -6.52
C LEU A 161 6.18 -7.05 -7.75
N GLU A 162 7.14 -7.51 -8.55
CA GLU A 162 6.88 -8.37 -9.72
C GLU A 162 6.20 -9.69 -9.34
N HIS A 163 6.48 -10.23 -8.14
CA HIS A 163 5.83 -11.45 -7.64
C HIS A 163 4.33 -11.26 -7.36
N PHE A 164 3.90 -10.01 -7.27
CA PHE A 164 2.50 -9.61 -7.11
C PHE A 164 1.94 -8.97 -8.38
N ASN A 165 2.54 -9.23 -9.56
CA ASN A 165 2.12 -8.65 -10.84
C ASN A 165 2.06 -7.11 -10.82
N ILE A 166 2.90 -6.48 -9.98
CA ILE A 166 3.06 -5.03 -9.94
C ILE A 166 4.28 -4.69 -10.80
N GLY A 167 4.03 -4.10 -11.97
CA GLY A 167 5.07 -3.69 -12.91
C GLY A 167 5.38 -2.19 -12.81
N ALA A 168 6.51 -1.77 -13.38
CA ALA A 168 6.85 -0.35 -13.48
C ALA A 168 5.85 0.35 -14.41
N LYS A 169 5.47 1.58 -14.05
CA LYS A 169 4.58 2.42 -14.85
C LYS A 169 5.36 3.22 -15.90
#